data_AF-K1RTZ6-F1
#
_entry.id   AF-K1RTZ6-F1
#
_cell.length_a   1.000
_cell.length_b   1.000
_cell.length_c   1.000
_cell.angle_alpha   90.00
_cell.angle_beta   90.00
_cell.angle_gamma   90.00
#
_symmetry.space_group_name_H-M   'P 1'
#
loop_
_entity.id
_entity.type
_entity.pdbx_description
1 polymer ?
#
loop_
_entity_poly.entity_id
_entity_poly.type
_entity_poly.pdbx_seq_one_letter_code
_entity_poly.pdbx_strand_id
1 'polypeptide(L)' 'RGFVYVRENEALMNSARDLACRVIDENYNVKFHDWNAVKSGLRDELSRLMYERTKRRPMILPILMEI' A
#
# COMPACT_ATOMS: atom_id res chain seq x y z
N ARG A 1 11.13 -7.33 -6.06
CA ARG A 1 11.50 -7.54 -7.48
C ARG A 1 10.81 -8.83 -7.96
N GLY A 2 10.09 -8.82 -9.08
CA GLY A 2 9.47 -10.03 -9.66
C GLY A 2 7.93 -10.10 -9.64
N PHE A 3 7.23 -9.05 -9.20
CA PHE A 3 5.76 -9.08 -9.17
C PHE A 3 5.12 -8.54 -10.46
N VAL A 4 5.55 -7.37 -10.92
CA VAL A 4 4.97 -6.65 -12.07
C VAL A 4 6.08 -5.91 -12.83
N TYR A 5 6.04 -5.93 -14.17
CA TYR A 5 6.89 -5.09 -15.01
C TYR A 5 6.33 -3.66 -15.00
N VAL A 6 7.02 -2.74 -14.33
CA VAL A 6 6.51 -1.39 -13.99
C VAL A 6 6.10 -0.58 -15.23
N ARG A 7 6.76 -0.77 -16.38
CA ARG A 7 6.45 -0.05 -17.62
C ARG A 7 5.08 -0.41 -18.23
N GLU A 8 4.58 -1.62 -18.02
CA GLU A 8 3.28 -2.05 -18.58
C GLU A 8 2.12 -1.84 -17.59
N ASN A 9 2.43 -1.49 -16.33
CA ASN A 9 1.46 -1.45 -15.24
C ASN A 9 1.56 -0.14 -14.45
N GLU A 10 1.91 0.94 -15.12
CA GLU A 10 2.02 2.27 -14.53
C GLU A 10 0.69 2.71 -13.87
N ALA A 11 -0.44 2.45 -14.53
CA ALA A 11 -1.77 2.71 -13.98
C ALA A 11 -2.07 1.95 -12.68
N LEU A 12 -1.61 0.70 -12.57
CA LEU A 12 -1.77 -0.11 -11.35
C LEU A 12 -0.90 0.46 -10.22
N MET A 13 0.33 0.84 -10.53
CA MET A 13 1.25 1.44 -9.56
C MET A 13 0.77 2.80 -9.07
N ASN A 14 0.20 3.63 -9.96
CA ASN A 14 -0.41 4.92 -9.59
C ASN A 14 -1.62 4.70 -8.68
N SER A 15 -2.52 3.77 -9.04
CA SER A 15 -3.67 3.42 -8.20
C SER A 15 -3.25 2.92 -6.81
N ALA A 16 -2.18 2.13 -6.74
CA ALA A 16 -1.63 1.64 -5.47
C ALA A 16 -1.04 2.77 -4.63
N ARG A 17 -0.40 3.76 -5.27
CA ARG A 17 0.13 4.94 -4.59
C ARG A 17 -0.98 5.79 -4.00
N ASP A 18 -2.03 6.07 -4.78
CA ASP A 18 -3.17 6.86 -4.33
C ASP A 18 -3.90 6.18 -3.16
N LEU A 19 -4.07 4.86 -3.25
CA LEU A 19 -4.64 4.06 -2.17
C LEU A 19 -3.77 4.12 -0.91
N ALA A 20 -2.45 3.96 -1.05
CA ALA A 20 -1.51 4.05 0.06
C ALA A 20 -1.60 5.42 0.76
N CYS A 21 -1.66 6.52 0.00
CA CYS A 21 -1.81 7.86 0.56
C CYS A 21 -3.13 8.02 1.33
N ARG A 22 -4.26 7.53 0.78
CA ARG A 22 -5.56 7.59 1.46
C ARG A 22 -5.56 6.79 2.75
N VAL A 23 -5.04 5.57 2.73
CA VAL A 23 -4.97 4.71 3.92
C VAL A 23 -4.11 5.35 4.99
N ILE A 24 -2.99 5.98 4.62
CA ILE A 24 -2.17 6.73 5.56
C ILE A 24 -3.00 7.88 6.14
N ASP A 25 -3.62 8.73 5.32
CA ASP A 25 -4.41 9.88 5.78
C ASP A 25 -5.57 9.48 6.72
N GLU A 26 -6.30 8.40 6.40
CA GLU A 26 -7.40 7.88 7.19
C GLU A 26 -6.95 7.31 8.55
N ASN A 27 -5.77 6.69 8.59
CA ASN A 27 -5.23 6.08 9.80
C ASN A 27 -4.25 7.01 10.55
N TYR A 28 -3.92 8.16 9.96
CA TYR A 28 -3.05 9.17 10.55
C TYR A 28 -3.84 10.04 11.52
N ASN A 29 -3.96 9.57 12.75
CA ASN A 29 -4.55 10.36 13.83
C ASN A 29 -3.45 11.19 14.53
N VAL A 30 -3.47 12.51 14.36
CA VAL A 30 -2.47 13.46 14.90
C VAL A 30 -2.25 13.29 16.40
N LYS A 31 -3.25 12.79 17.15
CA LYS A 31 -3.16 12.58 18.60
C LYS A 31 -2.50 11.27 19.03
N PHE A 32 -2.52 10.24 18.18
CA PHE A 32 -1.97 8.91 18.48
C PHE A 32 -1.36 8.32 17.21
N HIS A 33 -0.02 8.37 17.13
CA HIS A 33 0.73 7.73 16.06
C HIS A 33 0.73 6.20 16.24
N ASP A 34 -0.37 5.55 15.88
CA ASP A 34 -0.41 4.08 15.78
C ASP A 34 0.15 3.63 14.43
N TRP A 35 1.47 3.58 14.35
CA TRP A 35 2.17 3.10 13.16
C TRP A 35 1.89 1.64 12.83
N ASN A 36 1.46 0.82 13.80
CA ASN A 36 1.12 -0.57 13.54
C ASN A 36 -0.22 -0.67 12.81
N ALA A 37 -1.22 0.13 13.20
CA ALA A 37 -2.48 0.23 12.49
C ALA A 37 -2.27 0.70 11.05
N VAL A 38 -1.46 1.76 10.84
CA VAL A 38 -1.11 2.26 9.50
C VAL A 38 -0.44 1.17 8.66
N LYS A 39 0.59 0.48 9.20
CA LYS A 39 1.30 -0.59 8.46
C LYS A 39 0.35 -1.74 8.10
N SER A 40 -0.53 -2.15 9.01
CA SER A 40 -1.49 -3.23 8.76
C SER A 40 -2.50 -2.84 7.69
N GLY A 41 -3.14 -1.68 7.84
CA GLY A 41 -4.11 -1.17 6.86
C GLY A 41 -3.49 -1.02 5.47
N LEU A 42 -2.27 -0.49 5.39
CA LEU A 42 -1.55 -0.36 4.12
C LEU A 42 -1.32 -1.72 3.46
N ARG A 43 -0.91 -2.72 4.25
CA ARG A 43 -0.64 -4.06 3.74
C ARG A 43 -1.91 -4.73 3.21
N ASP A 44 -3.01 -4.63 3.94
CA ASP A 44 -4.25 -5.33 3.63
C ASP A 44 -4.95 -4.72 2.42
N GLU A 45 -5.05 -3.39 2.33
CA GLU A 45 -5.65 -2.70 1.19
C GLU A 45 -4.81 -2.84 -0.09
N LEU A 46 -3.47 -2.75 0.01
CA LEU A 46 -2.60 -3.02 -1.14
C LEU A 46 -2.70 -4.49 -1.57
N SER A 47 -2.76 -5.43 -0.64
CA SER A 47 -2.89 -6.87 -0.95
C SER A 47 -4.19 -7.15 -1.70
N ARG A 48 -5.28 -6.53 -1.25
CA ARG A 48 -6.59 -6.59 -1.91
C ARG A 48 -6.55 -6.00 -3.31
N LEU A 49 -6.02 -4.77 -3.49
CA LEU A 49 -5.90 -4.14 -4.80
C LEU A 49 -5.09 -5.01 -5.79
N MET A 50 -3.94 -5.54 -5.34
CA MET A 50 -3.09 -6.39 -6.16
C MET A 50 -3.83 -7.68 -6.56
N TYR A 51 -4.55 -8.30 -5.64
CA TYR A 51 -5.35 -9.48 -5.95
C TYR A 51 -6.51 -9.18 -6.91
N GLU A 52 -7.22 -8.08 -6.71
CA GLU A 52 -8.33 -7.66 -7.59
C GLU A 52 -7.86 -7.44 -9.03
N ARG A 53 -6.72 -6.76 -9.20
CA ARG A 53 -6.21 -6.34 -10.51
C ARG A 53 -5.36 -7.39 -11.22
N THR A 54 -4.58 -8.17 -10.49
CA THR A 54 -3.62 -9.11 -11.08
C THR A 54 -3.90 -10.58 -10.75
N LYS A 55 -4.89 -10.88 -9.89
CA LYS A 55 -5.19 -12.22 -9.36
C LYS A 55 -4.00 -12.93 -8.71
N ARG A 56 -3.04 -12.15 -8.20
CA ARG A 56 -1.83 -12.64 -7.53
C ARG A 56 -1.71 -11.99 -6.14
N ARG A 57 -1.00 -12.66 -5.23
CA ARG A 57 -0.75 -12.18 -3.86
C ARG A 57 0.73 -11.87 -3.68
N PRO A 58 1.20 -10.67 -4.04
CA PRO A 58 2.58 -10.28 -3.79
C PRO A 58 2.89 -10.21 -2.31
N MET A 59 4.17 -10.38 -1.98
CA MET A 59 4.68 -9.93 -0.69
C MET A 59 4.70 -8.40 -0.65
N ILE A 60 3.99 -7.81 0.32
CA ILE A 60 3.95 -6.38 0.58
C ILE A 60 4.68 -6.13 1.90
N LEU A 61 5.75 -5.34 1.85
CA LEU A 61 6.57 -4.98 3.00
C LEU A 61 6.57 -3.46 3.17
N PRO A 62 5.73 -2.89 4.05
CA PRO A 62 5.73 -1.46 4.33
C PRO A 62 6.95 -1.07 5.19
N ILE A 63 7.62 0.02 4.82
CA ILE A 63 8.70 0.64 5.58
C ILE A 63 8.29 2.09 5.87
N LEU A 64 8.27 2.46 7.14
CA LEU A 64 8.02 3.84 7.60
C LEU A 64 9.31 4.38 8.21
N MET A 65 9.70 5.59 7.80
CA MET A 65 10.86 6.30 8.31
C MET A 65 10.39 7.60 8.94
N GLU A 66 10.81 7.85 10.18
CA GLU A 66 10.65 9.14 10.84
C GLU A 66 11.84 10.03 10.45
N ILE A 67 11.58 11.30 10.11
CA ILE A 67 12.58 12.28 9.66
C ILE A 67 12.74 13.34 10.74
#